data_AF-A0A4V2B1I9-F1
#
_entry.id   AF-A0A4V2B1I9-F1
#
_cell.length_a   1.000
_cell.length_b   1.000
_cell.length_c   1.000
_cell.angle_alpha   90.00
_cell.angle_beta   90.00
_cell.angle_gamma   90.00
#
_symmetry.space_group_name_H-M   'P 1'
#
loop_
_entity.id
_entity.type
_entity.pdbx_description
1 polymer ?
#
loop_
_entity_poly.entity_id
_entity_poly.type
_entity_poly.pdbx_seq_one_letter_code
_entity_poly.pdbx_strand_id
1 'polypeptide(L)'
;TQFLINARTVPDDIVLMVAEHHERSDGSGFPKKLKDVHISPLARIVALANAFVDRVAEEPKPLSAIATYRIFEEFKIQRVGQFNRDAMKALEKCLEVKAGGRAAG
;
A
#
# COMPACT_ATOMS: atom_id res chain seq x y z
N THR A 1 -0.75 15.47 9.46
CA THR A 1 0.65 15.43 8.97
C THR A 1 1.52 16.60 9.42
N GLN A 2 0.99 17.80 9.67
CA GLN A 2 1.81 19.00 9.99
C GLN A 2 2.71 18.91 11.24
N PHE A 3 2.37 18.06 12.22
CA PHE A 3 3.13 17.95 13.47
C PHE A 3 4.54 17.35 13.31
N LEU A 4 4.74 16.42 12.36
CA LEU A 4 6.05 15.76 12.19
C LEU A 4 7.08 16.63 11.47
N ILE A 5 6.62 17.57 10.64
CA ILE A 5 7.50 18.48 9.87
C ILE A 5 8.36 19.37 10.79
N ASN A 6 7.87 19.64 12.01
CA ASN A 6 8.58 20.49 12.97
C ASN A 6 9.44 19.69 13.96
N ALA A 7 9.39 18.35 13.91
CA ALA A 7 10.18 17.49 14.78
C ALA A 7 11.56 17.27 14.16
N ARG A 8 12.54 18.09 14.56
CA ARG A 8 13.94 18.07 14.05
C ARG A 8 14.68 16.72 14.20
N THR A 9 14.10 15.76 14.93
CA THR A 9 14.69 14.44 15.20
C THR A 9 14.16 13.34 14.28
N VAL A 10 13.19 13.64 13.42
CA VAL A 10 12.58 12.65 12.52
C VAL A 10 13.30 12.69 11.17
N PRO A 11 13.76 11.55 10.63
CA PRO A 11 14.38 11.52 9.30
C PRO A 11 13.42 11.99 8.19
N ASP A 12 13.96 12.70 7.19
CA ASP A 12 13.18 13.25 6.09
C ASP A 12 12.34 12.20 5.35
N ASP A 13 12.88 11.00 5.16
CA ASP A 13 12.17 9.89 4.52
C ASP A 13 10.88 9.49 5.27
N ILE A 14 10.90 9.57 6.60
CA ILE A 14 9.73 9.30 7.43
C ILE A 14 8.72 10.45 7.30
N VAL A 15 9.20 11.69 7.27
CA VAL A 15 8.35 12.86 7.05
C VAL A 15 7.65 12.77 5.69
N LEU A 16 8.37 12.43 4.63
CA LEU A 16 7.83 12.26 3.29
C LEU A 16 6.85 11.08 3.22
N MET A 17 7.21 9.94 3.81
CA MET A 17 6.33 8.77 3.91
C MET A 17 4.97 9.14 4.51
N VAL A 18 4.99 9.86 5.64
CA VAL A 18 3.76 10.29 6.31
C VAL A 18 3.04 11.40 5.51
N ALA A 19 3.75 12.30 4.85
CA ALA A 19 3.14 13.36 4.03
C ALA A 19 2.48 12.84 2.75
N GLU A 20 3.00 11.76 2.16
CA GLU A 20 2.67 11.31 0.80
C GLU A 20 1.94 9.95 0.75
N HIS A 21 1.66 9.28 1.88
CA HIS A 21 1.01 7.95 1.88
C HIS A 21 -0.41 7.92 1.31
N HIS A 22 -1.05 9.07 1.06
CA HIS A 22 -2.34 9.14 0.34
C HIS A 22 -2.19 9.53 -1.14
N GLU A 23 -0.96 9.76 -1.61
CA GLU A 23 -0.68 9.94 -3.03
C GLU A 23 -0.85 8.61 -3.78
N ARG A 24 -1.13 8.72 -5.09
CA ARG A 24 -1.36 7.58 -5.98
C ARG A 24 -0.56 7.74 -7.25
N SER A 25 -0.05 6.64 -7.80
CA SER A 25 0.88 6.65 -8.95
C SER A 25 0.29 7.30 -10.21
N ASP A 26 -1.04 7.31 -10.36
CA ASP A 26 -1.75 7.97 -11.46
C ASP A 26 -2.03 9.47 -11.22
N GLY A 27 -1.73 10.00 -10.03
CA GLY A 27 -2.01 11.38 -9.62
C GLY A 27 -3.43 11.61 -9.08
N SER A 28 -4.23 10.56 -8.88
CA SER A 28 -5.57 10.66 -8.29
C SER A 28 -5.59 10.82 -6.76
N GLY A 29 -4.42 10.69 -6.12
CA GLY A 29 -4.24 10.82 -4.68
C GLY A 29 -4.22 12.27 -4.19
N PHE A 30 -3.84 12.47 -2.94
CA PHE A 30 -3.79 13.78 -2.29
C PHE A 30 -2.67 13.80 -1.23
N PRO A 31 -2.19 14.98 -0.78
CA PRO A 31 -2.69 16.35 -1.06
C PRO A 31 -2.12 17.01 -2.32
N LYS A 32 -0.93 16.63 -2.78
CA LYS A 32 -0.20 17.29 -3.87
C LYS A 32 -0.52 16.69 -5.25
N LYS A 33 -1.21 15.54 -5.31
CA LYS A 33 -1.56 14.85 -6.57
C LYS A 33 -0.32 14.44 -7.36
N LEU A 34 0.68 13.92 -6.65
CA LEU A 34 1.95 13.48 -7.23
C LEU A 34 1.72 12.27 -8.11
N LYS A 35 2.47 12.16 -9.21
CA LYS A 35 2.53 10.96 -10.06
C LYS A 35 3.69 10.08 -9.65
N ASP A 36 3.62 8.79 -9.97
CA ASP A 36 4.50 7.71 -9.49
C ASP A 36 5.93 8.14 -9.14
N VAL A 37 6.74 8.56 -10.12
CA VAL A 37 8.17 8.91 -9.93
C VAL A 37 8.42 10.10 -8.99
N HIS A 38 7.40 10.92 -8.73
CA HIS A 38 7.46 12.07 -7.82
C HIS A 38 7.03 11.73 -6.39
N ILE A 39 6.43 10.57 -6.16
CA ILE A 39 6.14 10.07 -4.81
C ILE A 39 7.42 9.45 -4.24
N SER A 40 7.76 9.74 -2.98
CA SER A 40 8.93 9.16 -2.33
C SER A 40 8.87 7.62 -2.31
N PRO A 41 10.01 6.91 -2.45
CA PRO A 41 10.00 5.45 -2.56
C PRO A 41 9.29 4.72 -1.42
N LEU A 42 9.48 5.17 -0.17
CA LEU A 42 8.80 4.57 0.99
C LEU A 42 7.31 4.91 1.02
N ALA A 43 6.90 6.10 0.60
CA ALA A 43 5.49 6.46 0.51
C ALA A 43 4.72 5.59 -0.48
N ARG A 44 5.33 5.18 -1.60
CA ARG A 44 4.68 4.26 -2.57
C ARG A 44 4.31 2.92 -1.95
N ILE A 45 5.18 2.39 -1.08
CA ILE A 45 4.96 1.14 -0.38
C ILE A 45 3.86 1.33 0.67
N VAL A 46 3.96 2.38 1.49
CA VAL A 46 2.99 2.64 2.56
C VAL A 46 1.61 2.98 1.99
N ALA A 47 1.52 3.70 0.89
CA ALA A 47 0.24 4.01 0.24
C ALA A 47 -0.52 2.74 -0.19
N LEU A 48 0.19 1.79 -0.83
CA LEU A 48 -0.38 0.51 -1.19
C LEU A 48 -0.77 -0.31 0.06
N ALA A 49 0.13 -0.41 1.03
CA ALA A 49 -0.11 -1.17 2.25
C ALA A 49 -1.33 -0.63 3.02
N ASN A 50 -1.42 0.70 3.18
CA ASN A 50 -2.54 1.35 3.86
C ASN A 50 -3.86 1.06 3.14
N ALA A 51 -3.94 1.30 1.83
CA ALA A 51 -5.15 1.09 1.07
C ALA A 51 -5.61 -0.39 1.06
N PHE A 52 -4.66 -1.34 1.03
CA PHE A 52 -5.00 -2.75 1.08
C PHE A 52 -5.44 -3.20 2.49
N VAL A 53 -4.78 -2.72 3.54
CA VAL A 53 -5.20 -2.98 4.93
C VAL A 53 -6.60 -2.41 5.19
N ASP A 54 -6.89 -1.20 4.73
CA ASP A 54 -8.23 -0.60 4.85
C ASP A 54 -9.28 -1.49 4.18
N ARG A 55 -9.02 -1.94 2.93
CA ARG A 55 -9.92 -2.86 2.21
C ARG A 55 -10.12 -4.18 2.97
N VAL A 56 -9.06 -4.74 3.55
CA VAL A 56 -9.14 -5.99 4.34
C VAL A 56 -9.91 -5.79 5.64
N ALA A 57 -9.77 -4.62 6.27
CA ALA A 57 -10.45 -4.28 7.53
C ALA A 57 -11.97 -4.09 7.37
N GLU A 58 -12.46 -3.85 6.15
CA GLU A 58 -13.89 -3.82 5.83
C GLU A 58 -14.56 -5.21 5.95
N GLU A 59 -13.77 -6.29 5.97
CA GLU A 59 -14.31 -7.64 6.05
C GLU A 59 -14.86 -7.94 7.46
N PRO A 60 -16.10 -8.46 7.58
CA PRO A 60 -16.77 -8.61 8.86
C PRO A 60 -16.16 -9.72 9.76
N LYS A 61 -15.24 -10.51 9.21
CA LYS A 61 -14.64 -11.66 9.88
C LYS A 61 -13.15 -11.76 9.52
N PRO A 62 -12.33 -12.33 10.40
CA PRO A 62 -10.93 -12.62 10.07
C PRO A 62 -10.80 -13.48 8.80
N LEU A 63 -9.94 -13.06 7.89
CA LEU A 63 -9.72 -13.74 6.62
C LEU A 63 -8.69 -14.86 6.74
N SER A 64 -8.89 -15.92 5.95
CA SER A 64 -7.83 -16.88 5.66
C SER A 64 -6.80 -16.29 4.69
N ALA A 65 -5.63 -16.90 4.57
CA ALA A 65 -4.62 -16.49 3.59
C ALA A 65 -5.16 -16.56 2.15
N ILE A 66 -5.93 -17.61 1.81
CA ILE A 66 -6.55 -17.77 0.48
C ILE A 66 -7.61 -16.68 0.23
N ALA A 67 -8.46 -16.38 1.22
CA ALA A 67 -9.46 -15.32 1.09
C ALA A 67 -8.80 -13.94 0.92
N THR A 68 -7.75 -13.66 1.70
CA THR A 68 -6.96 -12.43 1.58
C THR A 68 -6.35 -12.28 0.18
N TYR A 69 -5.81 -13.38 -0.39
CA TYR A 69 -5.26 -13.38 -1.74
C TYR A 69 -6.33 -13.09 -2.81
N ARG A 70 -7.54 -13.65 -2.68
CA ARG A 70 -8.65 -13.36 -3.60
C ARG A 70 -9.07 -11.88 -3.55
N ILE A 71 -9.16 -11.31 -2.36
CA ILE A 71 -9.45 -9.87 -2.19
C ILE A 71 -8.34 -9.02 -2.82
N PHE A 72 -7.08 -9.45 -2.71
CA PHE A 72 -5.98 -8.76 -3.37
C PHE A 72 -6.09 -8.77 -4.89
N GLU A 73 -6.48 -9.89 -5.51
CA GLU A 73 -6.72 -9.95 -6.96
C GLU A 73 -7.81 -8.96 -7.41
N GLU A 74 -8.92 -8.89 -6.67
CA GLU A 74 -9.99 -7.93 -6.94
C GLU A 74 -9.52 -6.48 -6.75
N PHE A 75 -8.81 -6.21 -5.65
CA PHE A 75 -8.22 -4.90 -5.35
C PHE A 75 -7.27 -4.46 -6.48
N LYS A 76 -6.41 -5.36 -6.98
CA LYS A 76 -5.47 -5.09 -8.07
C LYS A 76 -6.19 -4.65 -9.35
N ILE A 77 -7.28 -5.32 -9.71
CA ILE A 77 -8.09 -5.01 -10.89
C ILE A 77 -8.82 -3.66 -10.72
N GLN A 78 -9.40 -3.39 -9.54
CA GLN A 78 -10.14 -2.15 -9.28
C GLN A 78 -9.24 -0.91 -9.17
N ARG A 79 -7.95 -1.11 -8.87
CA ARG A 79 -6.98 -0.06 -8.58
C ARG A 79 -5.85 0.01 -9.61
N VAL A 80 -6.09 -0.50 -10.82
CA VAL A 80 -5.10 -0.46 -11.92
C VAL A 80 -4.55 0.96 -12.10
N GLY A 81 -3.22 1.09 -12.08
CA GLY A 81 -2.53 2.35 -12.26
C GLY A 81 -2.45 3.26 -11.02
N GLN A 82 -3.27 3.01 -9.98
CA GLN A 82 -3.28 3.86 -8.78
C GLN A 82 -2.06 3.64 -7.86
N PHE A 83 -1.36 2.51 -7.99
CA PHE A 83 -0.21 2.18 -7.14
C PHE A 83 1.00 1.75 -7.95
N ASN A 84 2.18 1.91 -7.34
CA ASN A 84 3.44 1.59 -7.98
C ASN A 84 3.51 0.09 -8.35
N ARG A 85 3.99 -0.19 -9.57
CA ARG A 85 4.00 -1.56 -10.11
C ARG A 85 4.90 -2.51 -9.33
N ASP A 86 6.04 -2.05 -8.86
CA ASP A 86 6.99 -2.90 -8.15
C ASP A 86 6.50 -3.19 -6.72
N ALA A 87 5.88 -2.19 -6.07
CA ALA A 87 5.20 -2.38 -4.79
C ALA A 87 4.04 -3.40 -4.91
N MET A 88 3.22 -3.29 -5.96
CA MET A 88 2.14 -4.25 -6.24
C MET A 88 2.66 -5.69 -6.40
N LYS A 89 3.70 -5.88 -7.21
CA LYS A 89 4.34 -7.20 -7.41
C LYS A 89 4.94 -7.76 -6.11
N ALA A 90 5.56 -6.90 -5.30
CA ALA A 90 6.13 -7.31 -4.02
C ALA A 90 5.04 -7.80 -3.05
N LEU A 91 3.91 -7.08 -2.96
CA LEU A 91 2.78 -7.48 -2.13
C LEU A 91 2.14 -8.79 -2.62
N GLU A 92 1.93 -8.94 -3.93
CA GLU A 92 1.42 -10.16 -4.56
C GLU A 92 2.25 -11.38 -4.12
N LYS A 93 3.57 -11.31 -4.32
CA LYS A 93 4.51 -12.37 -3.91
C LYS A 93 4.42 -12.69 -2.41
N CYS A 94 4.31 -11.68 -1.56
CA CYS A 94 4.16 -11.87 -0.11
C CYS A 94 2.86 -12.62 0.26
N LEU A 95 1.77 -12.38 -0.47
CA LEU A 95 0.49 -13.03 -0.24
C LEU A 95 0.44 -14.45 -0.82
N GLU A 96 1.04 -14.67 -1.99
CA GLU A 96 1.18 -16.00 -2.61
C GLU A 96 1.88 -16.99 -1.68
N VAL A 97 3.03 -16.59 -1.10
CA VAL A 97 3.80 -17.44 -0.17
C VAL A 97 2.94 -17.86 1.03
N LYS A 98 2.12 -16.94 1.56
CA LYS A 98 1.22 -17.22 2.70
C LYS A 98 0.03 -18.10 2.32
N ALA A 99 -0.49 -17.95 1.10
CA ALA A 99 -1.62 -18.75 0.59
C ALA A 99 -1.18 -20.17 0.22
N GLY A 100 -0.03 -20.32 -0.44
CA GLY A 100 0.52 -21.61 -0.87
C GLY A 100 1.19 -22.40 0.27
N GLY A 101 1.74 -21.73 1.28
CA GLY A 101 2.41 -22.38 2.42
C GLY A 101 1.51 -23.18 3.37
N ARG A 102 0.18 -23.12 3.21
CA ARG A 102 -0.79 -23.96 3.95
C ARG A 102 -1.22 -25.23 3.21
N ALA A 103 -0.79 -25.44 1.96
CA ALA A 103 -1.08 -26.66 1.21
C ALA A 103 -0.03 -27.77 1.41
N ALA A 104 1.01 -27.53 2.22
CA ALA A 104 2.14 -28.44 2.43
C ALA A 104 2.36 -28.81 3.92
N GLY A 105 1.29 -28.84 4.72
CA GLY A 105 1.33 -29.23 6.14
C GLY A 105 0.26 -30.27 6.47
#